data_AF-A0A1B6FQW0-F1
#
_entry.id   AF-A0A1B6FQW0-F1
#
_cell.length_a   1.000
_cell.length_b   1.000
_cell.length_c   1.000
_cell.angle_alpha   90.00
_cell.angle_beta   90.00
_cell.angle_gamma   90.00
#
_symmetry.space_group_name_H-M   'P 1'
#
loop_
_entity.id
_entity.type
_entity.pdbx_description
1 polymer ?
#
loop_
_entity_poly.entity_id
_entity_poly.type
_entity_poly.pdbx_seq_one_letter_code
_entity_poly.pdbx_strand_id
1 'polypeptide(L)'
;MLLTELQTYSLTHMANMPFSSASSGDNSFSFITEKGLDILEMAPDPKSVSPSLSCRRYVIRPSGELPTSDLGIAPKDILPHLDREQAYSLISDITLSPCLTRTLSPVPVPRLSQWSPVGILPNHRCVLALLTDMGSLCLYMLVDNEYRQKANISDLWLGECRATWAPPLRDYTHRLTELRNRAEMVKLTGMCWLEDTREGAGWLAAASKSGLVSLWQVRACASNPLDIDVFLVTQFNSELKIVNTLHWISLSSGNSKWKIVLTWTKVLSNMFGDTQNYRTFKNDKVISTKNKNTHTFFKFTCFKN
;
A
#
# COMPACT_ATOMS: atom_id res chain seq x y z
N MET A 1 -8.01 44.09 -2.29
CA MET A 1 -8.96 43.06 -2.76
C MET A 1 -8.13 41.96 -3.42
N LEU A 2 -7.96 40.82 -2.76
CA LEU A 2 -7.24 39.68 -3.33
C LEU A 2 -8.17 39.03 -4.36
N LEU A 3 -7.82 39.13 -5.63
CA LEU A 3 -8.52 38.41 -6.70
C LEU A 3 -8.22 36.92 -6.56
N THR A 4 -9.25 36.13 -6.26
CA THR A 4 -9.21 34.67 -6.31
C THR A 4 -9.55 34.23 -7.74
N GLU A 5 -8.55 33.75 -8.49
CA GLU A 5 -8.80 33.07 -9.76
C GLU A 5 -9.31 31.65 -9.48
N LEU A 6 -10.50 31.33 -10.00
CA LEU A 6 -11.07 29.99 -9.93
C LEU A 6 -10.82 29.28 -11.26
N GLN A 7 -9.92 28.29 -11.25
CA GLN A 7 -9.73 27.39 -12.39
C GLN A 7 -10.44 26.07 -12.13
N THR A 8 -11.24 25.61 -13.10
CA THR A 8 -12.01 24.37 -13.00
C THR A 8 -11.47 23.35 -14.02
N TYR A 9 -11.14 22.16 -13.54
CA TYR A 9 -10.67 21.05 -14.39
C TYR A 9 -11.60 19.85 -14.23
N SER A 10 -12.25 19.44 -15.32
CA SER A 10 -13.09 18.24 -15.32
C SER A 10 -12.23 16.97 -15.32
N LEU A 11 -12.53 16.05 -14.42
CA LEU A 11 -11.99 14.68 -14.45
C LEU A 11 -12.70 13.87 -15.53
N THR A 12 -11.96 13.00 -16.22
CA THR A 12 -12.49 12.22 -17.35
C THR A 12 -13.30 11.01 -16.89
N HIS A 13 -13.04 10.52 -15.67
CA HIS A 13 -13.72 9.38 -15.09
C HIS A 13 -14.28 9.71 -13.71
N MET A 14 -15.36 9.02 -13.34
CA MET A 14 -15.97 9.18 -12.03
C MET A 14 -14.98 8.78 -10.94
N ALA A 15 -14.89 9.62 -9.90
CA ALA A 15 -14.16 9.28 -8.68
C ALA A 15 -14.88 8.11 -8.01
N ASN A 16 -14.18 6.99 -7.85
CA ASN A 16 -14.82 5.73 -7.50
C ASN A 16 -15.05 5.57 -5.99
N MET A 17 -14.44 6.43 -5.17
CA MET A 17 -14.44 6.37 -3.71
C MET A 17 -14.41 7.78 -3.09
N PRO A 18 -15.08 8.02 -1.94
CA PRO A 18 -14.82 9.21 -1.12
C PRO A 18 -13.36 9.18 -0.62
N PHE A 19 -12.69 10.34 -0.57
CA PHE A 19 -11.25 10.48 -0.22
C PHE A 19 -10.26 9.85 -1.22
N SER A 20 -10.62 9.86 -2.50
CA SER A 20 -9.83 9.33 -3.63
C SER A 20 -8.70 10.25 -4.12
N SER A 21 -8.41 11.36 -3.43
CA SER A 21 -7.42 12.33 -3.89
C SER A 21 -6.27 12.54 -2.92
N ALA A 22 -5.07 12.75 -3.47
CA ALA A 22 -3.89 13.10 -2.69
C ALA A 22 -3.08 14.18 -3.42
N SER A 23 -2.62 15.18 -2.67
CA SER A 23 -1.71 16.21 -3.17
C SER A 23 -0.26 15.85 -2.86
N SER A 24 0.62 16.12 -3.80
CA SER A 24 2.07 16.07 -3.63
C SER A 24 2.61 17.44 -3.19
N GLY A 25 3.86 17.47 -2.72
CA GLY A 25 4.59 18.72 -2.54
C GLY A 25 5.17 19.29 -3.85
N ASP A 26 5.08 18.58 -4.97
CA ASP A 26 5.59 19.00 -6.29
C ASP A 26 4.49 19.51 -7.24
N ASN A 27 3.38 20.00 -6.67
CA ASN A 27 2.22 20.57 -7.38
C ASN A 27 1.44 19.59 -8.26
N SER A 28 1.58 18.30 -7.98
CA SER A 28 0.78 17.22 -8.58
C SER A 28 -0.36 16.78 -7.65
N PHE A 29 -1.51 16.42 -8.22
CA PHE A 29 -2.62 15.79 -7.52
C PHE A 29 -2.94 14.45 -8.18
N SER A 30 -3.22 13.43 -7.38
CA SER A 30 -3.72 12.15 -7.87
C SER A 30 -5.20 11.99 -7.51
N PHE A 31 -5.95 11.30 -8.37
CA PHE A 31 -7.37 11.00 -8.22
C PHE A 31 -7.62 9.54 -8.62
N ILE A 32 -8.14 8.74 -7.69
CA ILE A 32 -8.54 7.36 -7.96
C ILE A 32 -9.88 7.35 -8.69
N THR A 33 -9.89 6.75 -9.87
CA THR A 33 -11.06 6.59 -10.72
C THR A 33 -11.38 5.12 -10.95
N GLU A 34 -12.53 4.83 -11.56
CA GLU A 34 -12.91 3.48 -11.97
C GLU A 34 -11.89 2.80 -12.89
N LYS A 35 -11.16 3.58 -13.70
CA LYS A 35 -10.27 3.05 -14.75
C LYS A 35 -8.79 3.07 -14.37
N GLY A 36 -8.44 3.67 -13.24
CA GLY A 36 -7.05 3.85 -12.85
C GLY A 36 -6.85 5.06 -11.93
N LEU A 37 -5.67 5.65 -12.02
CA LEU A 37 -5.31 6.84 -11.26
C LEU A 37 -5.04 7.99 -12.23
N ASP A 38 -5.86 9.03 -12.16
CA ASP A 38 -5.64 10.27 -12.91
C ASP A 38 -4.70 11.17 -12.13
N ILE A 39 -3.77 11.84 -12.81
CA ILE A 39 -2.83 12.78 -12.19
C ILE A 39 -2.94 14.12 -12.90
N LEU A 40 -3.10 15.17 -12.10
CA LEU A 40 -3.09 16.57 -12.54
C LEU A 40 -1.82 17.23 -12.02
N GLU A 41 -0.92 17.61 -12.92
CA GLU A 41 0.28 18.39 -12.59
C GLU A 41 0.04 19.85 -12.97
N MET A 42 0.21 20.75 -11.99
CA MET A 42 0.14 22.18 -12.21
C MET A 42 1.54 22.74 -12.41
N ALA A 43 1.75 23.43 -13.53
CA ALA A 43 2.99 24.12 -13.82
C ALA A 43 2.70 25.57 -14.24
N PRO A 44 3.51 26.56 -13.79
CA PRO A 44 3.41 27.91 -14.31
C PRO A 44 3.50 27.91 -15.83
N ASP A 45 2.67 28.71 -16.51
CA ASP A 45 2.81 28.92 -17.95
C ASP A 45 3.66 30.16 -18.23
N PRO A 46 4.97 30.02 -18.52
CA PRO A 46 5.83 31.16 -18.78
C PRO A 46 5.49 31.86 -20.11
N LYS A 47 4.67 31.26 -20.97
CA LYS A 47 4.26 31.84 -22.25
C LYS A 47 2.97 32.65 -22.14
N SER A 48 2.29 32.57 -21.01
CA SER A 48 1.03 33.27 -20.80
C SER A 48 1.28 34.75 -20.51
N VAL A 49 0.53 35.62 -21.20
CA VAL A 49 0.60 37.08 -21.03
C VAL A 49 0.04 37.52 -19.67
N SER A 50 -0.82 36.69 -19.07
CA SER A 50 -1.33 36.80 -17.70
C SER A 50 -0.78 35.66 -16.82
N PRO A 51 -0.67 35.83 -15.50
CA PRO A 51 -0.32 34.71 -14.62
C PRO A 51 -1.36 33.61 -14.78
N SER A 52 -0.98 32.50 -15.40
CA SER A 52 -1.84 31.34 -15.57
C SER A 52 -1.06 30.06 -15.28
N LEU A 53 -1.78 29.06 -14.78
CA LEU A 53 -1.26 27.73 -14.58
C LEU A 53 -1.61 26.89 -15.81
N SER A 54 -0.59 26.25 -16.39
CA SER A 54 -0.80 25.15 -17.31
C SER A 54 -1.06 23.87 -16.51
N CYS A 55 -1.97 23.03 -17.00
CA CYS A 55 -2.27 21.75 -16.40
C CYS A 55 -1.91 20.62 -17.35
N ARG A 56 -1.14 19.66 -16.86
CA ARG A 56 -0.84 18.41 -17.56
C ARG A 56 -1.60 17.27 -16.92
N ARG A 57 -2.08 16.36 -17.76
CA ARG A 57 -2.90 15.22 -17.35
C ARG A 57 -2.17 13.93 -17.66
N TYR A 58 -2.10 13.04 -16.68
CA TYR A 58 -1.56 11.70 -16.85
C TYR A 58 -2.56 10.67 -16.30
N VAL A 59 -2.47 9.45 -16.83
CA VAL A 59 -3.31 8.34 -16.37
C VAL A 59 -2.42 7.14 -16.14
N ILE A 60 -2.44 6.61 -14.91
CA ILE A 60 -1.80 5.36 -14.57
C ILE A 60 -2.87 4.28 -14.54
N ARG A 61 -2.69 3.25 -15.37
CA ARG A 61 -3.45 2.01 -15.24
C ARG A 61 -2.73 1.11 -14.25
N PRO A 62 -3.41 0.55 -13.23
CA PRO A 62 -2.77 -0.35 -12.30
C PRO A 62 -2.18 -1.55 -13.03
N SER A 63 -1.03 -2.04 -12.55
CA SER A 63 -0.46 -3.30 -13.02
C SER A 63 -1.49 -4.43 -12.87
N GLY A 64 -1.53 -5.33 -13.85
CA GLY A 64 -2.30 -6.57 -13.77
C GLY A 64 -1.65 -7.62 -12.87
N GLU A 65 -0.48 -7.32 -12.30
CA GLU A 65 0.24 -8.20 -11.40
C GLU A 65 -0.56 -8.45 -10.11
N LEU A 66 -0.64 -9.72 -9.75
CA LEU A 66 -1.33 -10.20 -8.57
C LEU A 66 -0.29 -10.83 -7.66
N PRO A 67 0.06 -10.22 -6.52
CA PRO A 67 1.11 -10.76 -5.67
C PRO A 67 0.74 -12.11 -5.03
N THR A 68 -0.56 -12.45 -5.02
CA THR A 68 -1.07 -13.74 -4.57
C THR A 68 -1.16 -14.81 -5.66
N SER A 69 -0.70 -14.52 -6.88
CA SER A 69 -0.77 -15.48 -8.01
C SER A 69 0.19 -16.67 -7.86
N ASP A 70 1.33 -16.48 -7.20
CA ASP A 70 2.34 -17.52 -7.00
C ASP A 70 2.76 -17.65 -5.51
N LEU A 71 1.93 -18.38 -4.76
CA LEU A 71 2.15 -18.65 -3.33
C LEU A 71 2.87 -20.00 -3.09
N GLY A 72 3.43 -20.61 -4.14
CA GLY A 72 4.07 -21.94 -4.06
C GLY A 72 3.10 -23.10 -3.79
N ILE A 73 1.79 -22.86 -3.81
CA ILE A 73 0.73 -23.87 -3.73
C ILE A 73 -0.30 -23.52 -4.80
N ALA A 74 -0.46 -24.39 -5.81
CA ALA A 74 -1.43 -24.16 -6.86
C ALA A 74 -2.85 -24.45 -6.34
N PRO A 75 -3.78 -23.46 -6.36
CA PRO A 75 -5.16 -23.67 -5.89
C PRO A 75 -5.91 -24.73 -6.73
N LYS A 76 -5.53 -24.90 -7.99
CA LYS A 76 -6.09 -25.90 -8.91
C LYS A 76 -5.82 -27.35 -8.45
N ASP A 77 -4.70 -27.59 -7.76
CA ASP A 77 -4.32 -28.93 -7.32
C ASP A 77 -5.06 -29.36 -6.07
N ILE A 78 -5.49 -28.40 -5.25
CA ILE A 78 -6.21 -28.67 -4.00
C ILE A 78 -7.71 -28.72 -4.21
N LEU A 79 -8.25 -27.89 -5.12
CA LEU A 79 -9.69 -27.68 -5.32
C LEU A 79 -10.51 -28.99 -5.46
N PRO A 80 -10.09 -30.01 -6.23
CA PRO A 80 -10.87 -31.25 -6.40
C PRO A 80 -11.00 -32.09 -5.13
N HIS A 81 -10.13 -31.87 -4.15
CA HIS A 81 -10.04 -32.64 -2.92
C HIS A 81 -10.67 -31.93 -1.71
N LEU A 82 -11.14 -30.70 -1.90
CA LEU A 82 -11.82 -29.94 -0.87
C LEU A 82 -13.28 -30.34 -0.77
N ASP A 83 -13.85 -30.19 0.43
CA ASP A 83 -15.30 -30.25 0.56
C ASP A 83 -15.98 -29.06 -0.16
N ARG A 84 -17.31 -29.13 -0.28
CA ARG A 84 -18.08 -28.12 -1.01
C ARG A 84 -17.94 -26.71 -0.42
N GLU A 85 -17.90 -26.58 0.90
CA GLU A 85 -17.83 -25.28 1.57
C GLU A 85 -16.44 -24.65 1.43
N GLN A 86 -15.40 -25.46 1.59
CA GLN A 86 -14.01 -25.08 1.38
C GLN A 86 -13.76 -24.67 -0.07
N ALA A 87 -14.29 -25.43 -1.04
CA ALA A 87 -14.18 -25.12 -2.46
C ALA A 87 -14.86 -23.78 -2.79
N TYR A 88 -16.08 -23.55 -2.30
CA TYR A 88 -16.78 -22.28 -2.50
C TYR A 88 -16.05 -21.10 -1.84
N SER A 89 -15.56 -21.29 -0.61
CA SER A 89 -14.76 -20.25 0.05
C SER A 89 -13.51 -19.88 -0.76
N LEU A 90 -12.79 -20.89 -1.28
CA LEU A 90 -11.60 -20.67 -2.10
C LEU A 90 -11.91 -19.92 -3.40
N ILE A 91 -13.00 -20.29 -4.09
CA ILE A 91 -13.42 -19.65 -5.35
C ILE A 91 -13.91 -18.22 -5.11
N SER A 92 -14.61 -17.99 -4.00
CA SER A 92 -15.19 -16.68 -3.66
C SER A 92 -14.15 -15.64 -3.24
N ASP A 93 -13.00 -16.08 -2.71
CA ASP A 93 -11.91 -15.18 -2.36
C ASP A 93 -11.12 -14.79 -3.61
N ILE A 94 -11.32 -13.56 -4.09
CA ILE A 94 -10.66 -13.01 -5.29
C ILE A 94 -9.12 -13.11 -5.24
N THR A 95 -8.52 -13.21 -4.05
CA THR A 95 -7.07 -13.29 -3.86
C THR A 95 -6.53 -14.71 -3.99
N LEU A 96 -7.38 -15.71 -3.83
CA LEU A 96 -7.04 -17.13 -3.83
C LEU A 96 -7.67 -17.92 -4.98
N SER A 97 -8.67 -17.32 -5.63
CA SER A 97 -9.47 -17.96 -6.67
C SER A 97 -8.56 -18.46 -7.79
N PRO A 98 -8.62 -19.75 -8.16
CA PRO A 98 -7.86 -20.27 -9.28
C PRO A 98 -8.27 -19.58 -10.57
N CYS A 99 -7.33 -19.37 -11.49
CA CYS A 99 -7.65 -18.97 -12.86
C CYS A 99 -8.37 -20.12 -13.59
N LEU A 100 -9.70 -20.10 -13.61
CA LEU A 100 -10.51 -21.09 -14.33
C LEU A 100 -10.56 -20.73 -15.82
N THR A 101 -10.58 -21.74 -16.69
CA THR A 101 -10.47 -21.58 -18.17
C THR A 101 -11.62 -20.80 -18.82
N ARG A 102 -12.71 -20.52 -18.09
CA ARG A 102 -13.88 -19.79 -18.58
C ARG A 102 -14.25 -18.58 -17.72
N THR A 103 -13.35 -18.13 -16.86
CA THR A 103 -13.55 -16.95 -16.01
C THR A 103 -12.65 -15.82 -16.48
N LEU A 104 -13.18 -14.60 -16.48
CA LEU A 104 -12.34 -13.41 -16.64
C LEU A 104 -11.43 -13.27 -15.42
N SER A 105 -10.16 -12.97 -15.65
CA SER A 105 -9.25 -12.64 -14.55
C SER A 105 -9.72 -11.36 -13.86
N PRO A 106 -9.66 -11.30 -12.52
CA PRO A 106 -9.97 -10.09 -11.80
C PRO A 106 -9.03 -8.97 -12.25
N VAL A 107 -9.60 -7.79 -12.54
CA VAL A 107 -8.84 -6.60 -12.93
C VAL A 107 -8.55 -5.81 -11.65
N PRO A 108 -7.27 -5.57 -11.30
CA PRO A 108 -6.92 -4.79 -10.12
C PRO A 108 -7.47 -3.36 -10.21
N VAL A 109 -8.04 -2.87 -9.12
CA VAL A 109 -8.56 -1.50 -9.01
C VAL A 109 -7.71 -0.73 -8.01
N PRO A 110 -7.30 0.52 -8.32
CA PRO A 110 -6.56 1.32 -7.34
C PRO A 110 -7.43 1.59 -6.12
N ARG A 111 -6.85 1.38 -4.93
CA ARG A 111 -7.54 1.56 -3.65
C ARG A 111 -6.97 2.74 -2.86
N LEU A 112 -5.64 2.89 -2.84
CA LEU A 112 -4.96 4.00 -2.17
C LEU A 112 -3.86 4.56 -3.07
N SER A 113 -3.69 5.88 -3.03
CA SER A 113 -2.56 6.58 -3.66
C SER A 113 -1.96 7.54 -2.65
N GLN A 114 -0.63 7.57 -2.53
CA GLN A 114 0.06 8.55 -1.70
C GLN A 114 1.36 9.01 -2.33
N TRP A 115 1.58 10.32 -2.25
CA TRP A 115 2.83 10.94 -2.66
C TRP A 115 3.86 10.85 -1.54
N SER A 116 5.10 10.61 -1.94
CA SER A 116 6.23 10.72 -1.04
C SER A 116 6.45 12.18 -0.62
N PRO A 117 7.17 12.43 0.48
CA PRO A 117 7.69 13.75 0.75
C PRO A 117 8.64 14.21 -0.36
N VAL A 118 8.80 15.54 -0.48
CA VAL A 118 9.72 16.15 -1.44
C VAL A 118 11.18 15.89 -1.06
N GLY A 119 12.03 15.73 -2.07
CA GLY A 119 13.49 15.60 -1.88
C GLY A 119 14.02 14.17 -1.81
N ILE A 120 13.19 13.15 -2.11
CA ILE A 120 13.68 11.79 -2.38
C ILE A 120 14.38 11.73 -3.75
N LEU A 121 13.80 12.43 -4.72
CA LEU A 121 14.30 12.51 -6.08
C LEU A 121 15.01 13.85 -6.32
N PRO A 122 15.90 13.92 -7.34
CA PRO A 122 16.41 15.18 -7.85
C PRO A 122 15.27 16.15 -8.21
N ASN A 123 15.58 17.45 -8.20
CA ASN A 123 14.64 18.52 -8.55
C ASN A 123 13.37 18.58 -7.67
N HIS A 124 13.46 18.12 -6.42
CA HIS A 124 12.35 18.13 -5.45
C HIS A 124 11.10 17.38 -5.92
N ARG A 125 11.25 16.40 -6.82
CA ARG A 125 10.12 15.59 -7.30
C ARG A 125 9.68 14.57 -6.24
N CYS A 126 8.39 14.23 -6.30
CA CYS A 126 7.79 13.19 -5.46
C CYS A 126 7.72 11.85 -6.21
N VAL A 127 7.81 10.76 -5.45
CA VAL A 127 7.48 9.41 -5.90
C VAL A 127 6.02 9.13 -5.56
N LEU A 128 5.29 8.51 -6.47
CA LEU A 128 3.90 8.12 -6.23
C LEU A 128 3.83 6.64 -5.85
N ALA A 129 3.26 6.35 -4.68
CA ALA A 129 2.89 4.99 -4.31
C ALA A 129 1.41 4.71 -4.66
N LEU A 130 1.15 3.55 -5.26
CA LEU A 130 -0.18 3.10 -5.65
C LEU A 130 -0.43 1.70 -5.12
N LEU A 131 -1.48 1.53 -4.30
CA LEU A 131 -1.92 0.25 -3.77
C LEU A 131 -3.26 -0.14 -4.41
N THR A 132 -3.34 -1.36 -4.94
CA THR A 132 -4.59 -1.94 -5.48
C THR A 132 -5.38 -2.73 -4.43
N ASP A 133 -6.65 -3.00 -4.71
CA ASP A 133 -7.51 -3.88 -3.93
C ASP A 133 -7.02 -5.35 -3.86
N MET A 134 -6.25 -5.77 -4.86
CA MET A 134 -5.57 -7.07 -4.93
C MET A 134 -4.27 -7.09 -4.11
N GLY A 135 -3.84 -5.95 -3.57
CA GLY A 135 -2.66 -5.83 -2.69
C GLY A 135 -1.34 -5.63 -3.43
N SER A 136 -1.39 -5.22 -4.70
CA SER A 136 -0.19 -4.79 -5.44
C SER A 136 0.16 -3.36 -5.06
N LEU A 137 1.38 -3.15 -4.57
CA LEU A 137 1.94 -1.86 -4.18
C LEU A 137 3.11 -1.53 -5.11
N CYS A 138 2.92 -0.55 -5.97
CA CYS A 138 3.93 -0.13 -6.93
C CYS A 138 4.32 1.34 -6.72
N LEU A 139 5.57 1.65 -7.04
CA LEU A 139 6.12 3.01 -7.03
C LEU A 139 6.27 3.52 -8.47
N TYR A 140 5.79 4.73 -8.70
CA TYR A 140 5.78 5.40 -9.99
C TYR A 140 6.54 6.73 -9.93
N MET A 141 7.20 7.06 -11.05
CA MET A 141 7.90 8.32 -11.24
C MET A 141 7.58 8.89 -12.62
N LEU A 142 7.55 10.21 -12.72
CA LEU A 142 7.47 10.90 -14.00
C LEU A 142 8.85 10.87 -14.68
N VAL A 143 8.93 10.19 -15.83
CA VAL A 143 10.13 10.13 -16.68
C VAL A 143 9.69 10.38 -18.12
N ASP A 144 10.33 11.33 -18.79
CA ASP A 144 10.03 11.71 -20.17
C ASP A 144 8.55 12.04 -20.45
N ASN A 145 7.90 12.76 -19.51
CA ASN A 145 6.47 13.10 -19.52
C ASN A 145 5.51 11.89 -19.43
N GLU A 146 5.98 10.76 -18.90
CA GLU A 146 5.12 9.61 -18.61
C GLU A 146 5.37 9.08 -17.20
N TYR A 147 4.30 8.72 -16.48
CA TYR A 147 4.45 8.00 -15.23
C TYR A 147 4.78 6.54 -15.53
N ARG A 148 5.98 6.11 -15.10
CA ARG A 148 6.45 4.73 -15.27
C ARG A 148 6.59 4.05 -13.92
N GLN A 149 6.22 2.77 -13.86
CA GLN A 149 6.51 1.92 -12.71
C GLN A 149 8.02 1.74 -12.60
N LYS A 150 8.58 1.99 -11.41
CA LYS A 150 10.01 1.87 -11.14
C LYS A 150 10.33 0.76 -10.15
N ALA A 151 9.43 0.51 -9.20
CA ALA A 151 9.56 -0.60 -8.28
C ALA A 151 8.20 -1.23 -7.98
N ASN A 152 8.19 -2.55 -7.77
CA ASN A 152 7.04 -3.29 -7.24
C ASN A 152 7.40 -3.78 -5.84
N ILE A 153 6.84 -3.13 -4.81
CA ILE A 153 7.08 -3.49 -3.41
C ILE A 153 6.44 -4.83 -3.08
N SER A 154 5.29 -5.16 -3.70
CA SER A 154 4.64 -6.44 -3.45
C SER A 154 5.46 -7.63 -3.94
N ASP A 155 6.19 -7.48 -5.05
CA ASP A 155 7.09 -8.53 -5.54
C ASP A 155 8.31 -8.70 -4.63
N LEU A 156 8.92 -7.59 -4.19
CA LEU A 156 9.99 -7.61 -3.20
C LEU A 156 9.53 -8.28 -1.91
N TRP A 157 8.33 -7.90 -1.43
CA TRP A 157 7.72 -8.46 -0.23
C TRP A 157 7.40 -9.95 -0.37
N LEU A 158 6.92 -10.38 -1.54
CA LEU A 158 6.68 -11.79 -1.85
C LEU A 158 7.99 -12.60 -1.77
N GLY A 159 9.09 -12.04 -2.28
CA GLY A 159 10.42 -12.66 -2.17
C GLY A 159 10.84 -12.89 -0.71
N GLU A 160 10.69 -11.87 0.13
CA GLU A 160 10.98 -11.94 1.57
C GLU A 160 10.07 -12.95 2.29
N CYS A 161 8.77 -12.94 2.00
CA CYS A 161 7.83 -13.91 2.56
C CYS A 161 8.21 -15.34 2.16
N ARG A 162 8.51 -15.56 0.88
CA ARG A 162 8.82 -16.88 0.33
C ARG A 162 10.05 -17.50 0.98
N ALA A 163 11.04 -16.69 1.35
CA ALA A 163 12.22 -17.18 2.07
C ALA A 163 11.89 -17.84 3.43
N THR A 164 10.72 -17.52 4.01
CA THR A 164 10.27 -18.09 5.29
C THR A 164 9.34 -19.29 5.16
N TRP A 165 8.90 -19.61 3.93
CA TRP A 165 7.89 -20.65 3.73
C TRP A 165 8.48 -22.04 3.80
N ALA A 166 7.85 -22.89 4.61
CA ALA A 166 8.12 -24.32 4.59
C ALA A 166 7.57 -24.97 3.30
N PRO A 167 8.11 -26.11 2.87
CA PRO A 167 7.49 -26.91 1.82
C PRO A 167 6.04 -27.28 2.20
N PRO A 168 5.09 -27.26 1.25
CA PRO A 168 3.72 -27.62 1.54
C PRO A 168 3.60 -29.09 1.99
N LEU A 169 2.81 -29.33 3.03
CA LEU A 169 2.50 -30.69 3.48
C LEU A 169 1.63 -31.43 2.45
N ARG A 170 1.56 -32.76 2.56
CA ARG A 170 0.76 -33.60 1.64
C ARG A 170 -0.75 -33.46 1.87
N ASP A 171 -1.17 -33.16 3.09
CA ASP A 171 -2.59 -33.03 3.45
C ASP A 171 -3.25 -31.80 2.79
N TYR A 172 -4.38 -32.00 2.11
CA TYR A 172 -5.06 -30.96 1.33
C TYR A 172 -5.67 -29.86 2.20
N THR A 173 -6.20 -30.21 3.37
CA THR A 173 -6.78 -29.24 4.31
C THR A 173 -5.70 -28.32 4.87
N HIS A 174 -4.55 -28.90 5.22
CA HIS A 174 -3.38 -28.14 5.64
C HIS A 174 -2.84 -27.26 4.51
N ARG A 175 -2.77 -27.76 3.27
CA ARG A 175 -2.37 -26.95 2.10
C ARG A 175 -3.29 -25.76 1.87
N LEU A 176 -4.61 -25.93 2.03
CA LEU A 176 -5.57 -24.84 1.92
C LEU A 176 -5.35 -23.78 3.02
N THR A 177 -5.12 -24.23 4.26
CA THR A 177 -4.86 -23.34 5.40
C THR A 177 -3.56 -22.57 5.18
N GLU A 178 -2.52 -23.25 4.74
CA GLU A 178 -1.22 -22.65 4.42
C GLU A 178 -1.32 -21.66 3.25
N LEU A 179 -2.05 -22.01 2.18
CA LEU A 179 -2.32 -21.12 1.05
C LEU A 179 -2.99 -19.82 1.52
N ARG A 180 -4.01 -19.92 2.38
CA ARG A 180 -4.68 -18.74 2.98
C ARG A 180 -3.71 -17.90 3.81
N ASN A 181 -2.90 -18.53 4.66
CA ASN A 181 -1.92 -17.83 5.49
C ASN A 181 -0.90 -17.06 4.63
N ARG A 182 -0.38 -17.68 3.57
CA ARG A 182 0.55 -17.03 2.63
C ARG A 182 -0.10 -15.86 1.90
N ALA A 183 -1.34 -16.02 1.46
CA ALA A 183 -2.08 -14.92 0.83
C ALA A 183 -2.32 -13.75 1.79
N GLU A 184 -2.68 -14.04 3.05
CA GLU A 184 -2.83 -12.99 4.06
C GLU A 184 -1.51 -12.27 4.35
N MET A 185 -0.39 -13.00 4.34
CA MET A 185 0.95 -12.46 4.56
C MET A 185 1.42 -11.55 3.43
N VAL A 186 1.16 -11.95 2.19
CA VAL A 186 1.63 -11.23 1.00
C VAL A 186 0.72 -10.07 0.63
N LYS A 187 -0.59 -10.21 0.80
CA LYS A 187 -1.55 -9.17 0.41
C LYS A 187 -1.38 -7.92 1.25
N LEU A 188 -0.88 -6.86 0.63
CA LEU A 188 -0.82 -5.54 1.25
C LEU A 188 -2.21 -4.88 1.29
N THR A 189 -2.56 -4.26 2.41
CA THR A 189 -3.88 -3.67 2.65
C THR A 189 -3.83 -2.20 3.03
N GLY A 190 -2.66 -1.69 3.40
CA GLY A 190 -2.46 -0.28 3.68
C GLY A 190 -1.01 0.14 3.46
N MET A 191 -0.81 1.45 3.31
CA MET A 191 0.51 2.06 3.19
C MET A 191 0.52 3.46 3.80
N CYS A 192 1.70 3.93 4.23
CA CYS A 192 1.92 5.34 4.55
C CYS A 192 3.38 5.79 4.39
N TRP A 193 3.57 6.97 3.79
CA TRP A 193 4.86 7.66 3.79
C TRP A 193 5.12 8.38 5.10
N LEU A 194 6.37 8.35 5.55
CA LEU A 194 6.87 9.30 6.55
C LEU A 194 6.92 10.70 5.92
N GLU A 195 6.45 11.71 6.65
CA GLU A 195 6.37 13.10 6.16
C GLU A 195 7.75 13.74 5.92
N ASP A 196 8.80 13.25 6.59
CA ASP A 196 10.15 13.76 6.47
C ASP A 196 11.03 12.85 5.61
N THR A 197 11.84 13.46 4.75
CA THR A 197 12.99 12.80 4.13
C THR A 197 14.20 12.86 5.06
N ARG A 198 15.05 11.84 5.00
CA ARG A 198 16.33 11.80 5.71
C ARG A 198 17.42 11.38 4.74
N GLU A 199 18.46 12.19 4.63
CA GLU A 199 19.62 11.88 3.78
C GLU A 199 19.23 11.60 2.32
N GLY A 200 18.21 12.29 1.81
CA GLY A 200 17.69 12.07 0.45
C GLY A 200 16.89 10.77 0.28
N ALA A 201 16.56 10.08 1.37
CA ALA A 201 15.71 8.88 1.36
C ALA A 201 14.34 9.17 1.99
N GLY A 202 13.30 8.59 1.43
CA GLY A 202 11.97 8.51 2.02
C GLY A 202 11.72 7.15 2.65
N TRP A 203 10.74 7.12 3.54
CA TRP A 203 10.38 5.93 4.30
C TRP A 203 8.91 5.61 4.08
N LEU A 204 8.64 4.39 3.63
CA LEU A 204 7.30 3.91 3.32
C LEU A 204 7.00 2.70 4.20
N ALA A 205 5.96 2.80 5.03
CA ALA A 205 5.42 1.65 5.72
C ALA A 205 4.32 1.01 4.87
N ALA A 206 4.29 -0.32 4.81
CA ALA A 206 3.24 -1.10 4.19
C ALA A 206 2.74 -2.14 5.17
N ALA A 207 1.42 -2.34 5.26
CA ALA A 207 0.83 -3.40 6.07
C ALA A 207 0.20 -4.48 5.21
N SER A 208 0.36 -5.72 5.65
CA SER A 208 -0.29 -6.90 5.09
C SER A 208 -1.60 -7.22 5.80
N LYS A 209 -2.43 -8.04 5.15
CA LYS A 209 -3.70 -8.54 5.70
C LYS A 209 -3.50 -9.36 6.99
N SER A 210 -2.36 -10.06 7.10
CA SER A 210 -1.99 -10.84 8.29
C SER A 210 -1.65 -9.98 9.51
N GLY A 211 -1.39 -8.69 9.30
CA GLY A 211 -0.98 -7.74 10.35
C GLY A 211 0.52 -7.50 10.42
N LEU A 212 1.33 -8.13 9.56
CA LEU A 212 2.73 -7.73 9.41
C LEU A 212 2.81 -6.34 8.78
N VAL A 213 3.66 -5.50 9.35
CA VAL A 213 4.01 -4.19 8.81
C VAL A 213 5.48 -4.20 8.42
N SER A 214 5.76 -3.89 7.16
CA SER A 214 7.10 -3.75 6.61
C SER A 214 7.44 -2.27 6.42
N LEU A 215 8.69 -1.92 6.70
CA LEU A 215 9.23 -0.58 6.55
C LEU A 215 10.29 -0.57 5.45
N TRP A 216 10.05 0.25 4.44
CA TRP A 216 10.86 0.34 3.24
C TRP A 216 11.56 1.69 3.17
N GLN A 217 12.84 1.68 2.82
CA GLN A 217 13.58 2.87 2.45
C GLN A 217 13.58 3.00 0.93
N VAL A 218 13.24 4.19 0.44
CA VAL A 218 13.20 4.53 -0.98
C VAL A 218 14.13 5.71 -1.22
N ARG A 219 15.05 5.59 -2.16
CA ARG A 219 15.99 6.66 -2.52
C ARG A 219 16.26 6.68 -4.02
N ALA A 220 16.68 7.81 -4.56
CA ALA A 220 17.18 7.86 -5.93
C ALA A 220 18.36 6.89 -6.11
N CYS A 221 18.38 6.17 -7.24
CA CYS A 221 19.45 5.23 -7.54
C CYS A 221 20.76 6.00 -7.79
N ALA A 222 21.84 5.57 -7.13
CA ALA A 222 23.14 6.24 -7.23
C ALA A 222 23.74 6.15 -8.66
N SER A 223 23.44 5.07 -9.38
CA SER A 223 23.95 4.82 -10.73
C SER A 223 23.09 5.46 -11.83
N ASN A 224 21.80 5.69 -11.55
CA ASN A 224 20.85 6.25 -12.49
C ASN A 224 19.83 7.14 -11.76
N PRO A 225 19.92 8.48 -11.87
CA PRO A 225 19.00 9.39 -11.17
C PRO A 225 17.55 9.32 -11.68
N LEU A 226 17.30 8.64 -12.81
CA LEU A 226 15.96 8.37 -13.35
C LEU A 226 15.37 7.06 -12.80
N ASP A 227 15.99 6.48 -11.79
CA ASP A 227 15.55 5.25 -11.14
C ASP A 227 15.57 5.37 -9.62
N ILE A 228 14.97 4.41 -8.94
CA ILE A 228 14.92 4.34 -7.47
C ILE A 228 15.42 3.00 -6.96
N ASP A 229 16.16 3.06 -5.87
CA ASP A 229 16.47 1.88 -5.08
C ASP A 229 15.47 1.76 -3.93
N VAL A 230 14.98 0.55 -3.71
CA VAL A 230 14.02 0.21 -2.65
C VAL A 230 14.57 -0.92 -1.80
N PHE A 231 14.63 -0.71 -0.49
CA PHE A 231 15.17 -1.68 0.47
C PHE A 231 14.20 -1.94 1.61
N LEU A 232 14.01 -3.20 1.96
CA LEU A 232 13.35 -3.56 3.22
C LEU A 232 14.31 -3.27 4.37
N VAL A 233 13.90 -2.39 5.29
CA VAL A 233 14.71 -2.03 6.45
C VAL A 233 14.37 -2.92 7.64
N THR A 234 13.07 -3.11 7.89
CA THR A 234 12.60 -3.93 9.00
C THR A 234 11.14 -4.33 8.81
N GLN A 235 10.69 -5.30 9.58
CA GLN A 235 9.31 -5.73 9.65
C GLN A 235 8.93 -6.07 11.09
N PHE A 236 7.66 -5.89 11.43
CA PHE A 236 7.13 -6.23 12.74
C PHE A 236 5.69 -6.71 12.63
N ASN A 237 5.27 -7.56 13.56
CA ASN A 237 3.87 -7.99 13.65
C ASN A 237 3.09 -7.02 14.51
N SER A 238 2.02 -6.45 13.95
CA SER A 238 1.14 -5.55 14.69
C SER A 238 0.11 -6.27 15.58
N GLU A 239 -0.03 -7.59 15.41
CA GLU A 239 -1.12 -8.42 15.95
C GLU A 239 -2.52 -8.03 15.44
N LEU A 240 -2.62 -7.00 14.59
CA LEU A 240 -3.87 -6.50 14.02
C LEU A 240 -4.09 -7.12 12.64
N LYS A 241 -5.14 -7.93 12.50
CA LYS A 241 -5.57 -8.39 11.18
C LYS A 241 -6.28 -7.27 10.42
N ILE A 242 -6.05 -7.21 9.10
CA ILE A 242 -6.71 -6.29 8.16
C ILE A 242 -6.49 -4.81 8.55
N VAL A 243 -5.24 -4.38 8.48
CA VAL A 243 -4.90 -2.95 8.63
C VAL A 243 -5.43 -2.19 7.42
N ASN A 244 -6.40 -1.32 7.63
CA ASN A 244 -7.08 -0.60 6.56
C ASN A 244 -6.43 0.75 6.24
N THR A 245 -5.87 1.38 7.26
CA THR A 245 -5.20 2.68 7.14
C THR A 245 -3.99 2.72 8.07
N LEU A 246 -2.93 3.36 7.59
CA LEU A 246 -1.73 3.63 8.37
C LEU A 246 -1.48 5.13 8.33
N HIS A 247 -1.00 5.65 9.46
CA HIS A 247 -0.61 7.05 9.61
C HIS A 247 0.71 7.14 10.34
N TRP A 248 1.60 8.01 9.87
CA TRP A 248 2.77 8.42 10.64
C TRP A 248 2.37 9.60 11.54
N ILE A 249 2.78 9.55 12.80
CA ILE A 249 2.58 10.67 13.72
C ILE A 249 3.92 11.02 14.37
N SER A 250 4.29 12.30 14.23
CA SER A 250 5.43 12.88 14.94
C SER A 250 5.11 13.06 16.42
N LEU A 251 6.01 12.63 17.30
CA LEU A 251 5.87 12.80 18.74
C LEU A 251 6.94 13.75 19.24
N SER A 252 6.56 15.02 19.36
CA SER A 252 7.37 16.13 19.87
C SER A 252 8.38 16.75 18.90
N SER A 253 8.43 18.08 18.92
CA SER A 253 9.27 18.96 18.11
C SER A 253 10.75 19.02 18.53
N GLY A 254 11.22 18.15 19.42
CA GLY A 254 12.57 18.27 20.02
C GLY A 254 13.39 16.98 20.05
N ASN A 255 12.81 15.83 19.73
CA ASN A 255 13.53 14.56 19.64
C ASN A 255 12.92 13.74 18.51
N SER A 256 13.74 13.22 17.60
CA SER A 256 13.38 12.47 16.38
C SER A 256 12.65 11.14 16.63
N LYS A 257 11.56 11.16 17.40
CA LYS A 257 10.74 10.02 17.81
C LYS A 257 9.47 10.02 16.99
N TRP A 258 9.20 8.88 16.36
CA TRP A 258 8.06 8.70 15.46
C TRP A 258 7.21 7.53 15.96
N LYS A 259 5.90 7.62 15.73
CA LYS A 259 4.99 6.48 15.90
C LYS A 259 4.28 6.21 14.59
N ILE A 260 4.10 4.93 14.30
CA ILE A 260 3.13 4.47 13.32
C ILE A 260 1.83 4.20 14.08
N VAL A 261 0.75 4.82 13.62
CA VAL A 261 -0.61 4.56 14.08
C VAL A 261 -1.30 3.69 13.05
N LEU A 262 -1.85 2.59 13.53
CA LEU A 262 -2.59 1.63 12.72
C LEU A 262 -4.07 1.72 13.07
N THR A 263 -4.90 1.75 12.04
CA THR A 263 -6.35 1.71 12.15
C THR A 263 -6.87 0.50 11.39
N TRP A 264 -7.71 -0.28 12.05
CA TRP A 264 -8.26 -1.53 11.52
C TRP A 264 -9.77 -1.55 11.73
N THR A 265 -10.46 -2.29 10.87
CA THR A 265 -11.88 -2.56 11.06
C THR A 265 -12.02 -3.89 11.80
N LYS A 266 -12.63 -3.86 12.98
CA LYS A 266 -13.01 -5.09 13.68
C LYS A 266 -14.18 -5.70 12.91
N VAL A 267 -13.91 -6.68 12.05
CA VAL A 267 -14.96 -7.48 11.43
C VAL A 267 -15.51 -8.41 12.52
N LEU A 268 -16.67 -8.06 13.07
CA LEU A 268 -17.43 -8.95 13.95
C LEU A 268 -17.96 -10.12 13.12
N SER A 269 -17.21 -11.21 13.05
CA SER A 269 -17.77 -12.50 12.65
C SER A 269 -18.54 -13.06 13.85
N ASN A 270 -19.81 -12.68 13.99
CA ASN A 270 -20.91 -13.54 14.44
C ASN A 270 -22.20 -12.72 14.49
N MET A 271 -23.24 -13.29 13.87
CA MET A 271 -24.63 -12.87 14.05
C MET A 271 -24.96 -12.85 15.55
N PHE A 272 -25.61 -11.77 15.98
CA PHE A 272 -26.12 -11.50 17.35
C PHE A 272 -25.07 -11.46 18.48
N GLY A 273 -24.91 -10.27 19.06
CA GLY A 273 -24.40 -10.09 20.43
C GLY A 273 -23.10 -9.31 20.52
N ASP A 274 -23.20 -8.02 20.80
CA ASP A 274 -22.09 -7.19 21.27
C ASP A 274 -21.42 -7.80 22.51
N THR A 275 -20.21 -8.30 22.35
CA THR A 275 -19.27 -8.48 23.47
C THR A 275 -17.87 -8.06 23.07
N GLN A 276 -17.36 -7.01 23.72
CA GLN A 276 -15.97 -6.61 23.66
C GLN A 276 -15.14 -7.50 24.59
N ASN A 277 -14.20 -8.28 24.05
CA ASN A 277 -13.19 -8.97 24.85
C ASN A 277 -11.79 -8.53 24.42
N TYR A 278 -10.93 -8.26 25.41
CA TYR A 278 -9.54 -7.82 25.26
C TYR A 278 -8.59 -8.98 25.59
N ARG A 279 -7.52 -9.16 24.81
CA ARG A 279 -6.35 -9.98 25.17
C ARG A 279 -5.07 -9.15 25.19
N THR A 280 -4.11 -9.59 25.99
CA THR A 280 -2.81 -8.95 26.25
C THR A 280 -1.74 -9.97 25.91
N PHE A 281 -0.73 -9.57 25.13
CA PHE A 281 0.56 -10.26 25.07
C PHE A 281 1.67 -9.24 25.33
N LYS A 282 2.72 -9.70 26.01
CA LYS A 282 3.91 -8.93 26.37
C LYS A 282 5.08 -9.83 25.99
N ASN A 283 5.90 -9.41 25.04
CA ASN A 283 7.31 -9.78 25.01
C ASN A 283 8.11 -8.67 24.31
N ASP A 284 8.99 -8.10 25.13
CA ASP A 284 10.20 -7.31 24.93
C ASP A 284 10.29 -6.21 23.85
N LYS A 285 10.28 -4.99 24.40
CA LYS A 285 10.64 -3.67 23.85
C LYS A 285 9.77 -3.07 22.73
N VAL A 286 8.52 -3.48 22.63
CA VAL A 286 7.43 -2.64 22.08
C VAL A 286 6.66 -2.01 23.25
N ILE A 287 6.79 -0.69 23.45
CA ILE A 287 5.92 0.03 24.40
C ILE A 287 4.58 0.28 23.69
N SER A 288 3.72 -0.73 23.68
CA SER A 288 2.31 -0.58 23.33
C SER A 288 1.59 0.09 24.50
N THR A 289 1.29 1.38 24.37
CA THR A 289 0.35 2.06 25.28
C THR A 289 -1.07 1.80 24.80
N LYS A 290 -1.81 0.94 25.52
CA LYS A 290 -3.24 0.74 25.29
C LYS A 290 -3.99 1.98 25.77
N ASN A 291 -4.67 2.68 24.85
CA ASN A 291 -5.66 3.68 25.20
C ASN A 291 -7.06 3.10 24.95
N LYS A 292 -8.09 3.55 25.66
CA LYS A 292 -9.44 2.94 25.70
C LYS A 292 -10.23 2.99 24.36
N ASN A 293 -9.62 3.46 23.27
CA ASN A 293 -10.20 3.52 21.93
C ASN A 293 -9.34 2.70 20.96
N THR A 294 -9.96 2.20 19.88
CA THR A 294 -9.54 1.26 18.81
C THR A 294 -8.20 1.54 18.07
N HIS A 295 -7.13 1.90 18.79
CA HIS A 295 -5.85 2.30 18.22
C HIS A 295 -4.72 1.56 18.93
N THR A 296 -3.88 0.89 18.15
CA THR A 296 -2.62 0.30 18.63
C THR A 296 -1.48 1.17 18.13
N PHE A 297 -0.57 1.50 19.04
CA PHE A 297 0.53 2.43 18.80
C PHE A 297 1.85 1.68 18.79
N PHE A 298 2.62 1.84 17.71
CA PHE A 298 3.98 1.29 17.60
C PHE A 298 5.00 2.43 17.62
N LYS A 299 5.91 2.40 18.59
CA LYS A 299 6.95 3.41 18.76
C LYS A 299 8.22 2.96 18.06
N PHE A 300 8.70 3.78 17.12
CA PHE A 300 9.99 3.59 16.46
C PHE A 300 10.97 4.64 16.96
N THR A 301 12.11 4.17 17.48
CA THR A 301 13.30 5.00 17.63
C THR A 301 14.22 4.66 16.48
N CYS A 302 14.24 5.53 15.46
CA CYS A 302 15.25 5.45 14.42
C CYS A 302 16.57 5.89 15.07
N PHE A 303 17.53 4.97 15.21
CA PHE A 303 18.84 5.28 15.73
C PHE A 303 19.57 6.21 14.74
N LYS A 304 20.18 7.29 15.26
CA LYS A 304 21.23 8.00 14.54
C LYS A 304 22.43 7.05 14.54
N ASN A 305 22.88 6.62 13.37
CA ASN A 305 24.27 6.21 13.20
C ASN A 305 25.05 7.43 12.74
#